data_AF-A0A7X2MHI1-F1
#
_entry.id   AF-A0A7X2MHI1-F1
#
_cell.length_a   1.000
_cell.length_b   1.000
_cell.length_c   1.000
_cell.angle_alpha   90.00
_cell.angle_beta   90.00
_cell.angle_gamma   90.00
#
_symmetry.space_group_name_H-M   'P 1'
#
loop_
_entity.id
_entity.type
_entity.pdbx_description
1 polymer ?
#
loop_
_entity_poly.entity_id
_entity_poly.type
_entity_poly.pdbx_seq_one_letter_code
_entity_poly.pdbx_strand_id
1 'polypeptide(L)'
;MARRKKTKRKTKKKIQKQTSERVVGGCFILFGILGLLNLGYLGILLANVFRIFVGDSYKVAVVLLIGYGTYLLSMGEQPIIPRKKIGGVLLAYLGVLLFLEVLLFQKLDLHANFVDITWQYLSSDIISGSVGSAVGGGITGALLYSATSFLVAQIGSYIVAVLIFIAGLCLLFDIAYRQVFEYLSKTLYWIIS
;
A
#
# COMPACT_ATOMS: atom_id res chain seq x y z
N MET A 1 -39.27 -32.66 29.49
CA MET A 1 -38.60 -31.36 29.72
C MET A 1 -38.11 -30.79 28.39
N ALA A 2 -38.60 -29.62 27.98
CA ALA A 2 -38.41 -29.06 26.64
C ALA A 2 -37.00 -28.45 26.43
N ARG A 3 -36.29 -28.90 25.38
CA ARG A 3 -34.93 -28.46 25.02
C ARG A 3 -34.98 -27.06 24.37
N ARG A 4 -34.69 -26.01 25.16
CA ARG A 4 -34.75 -24.59 24.73
C ARG A 4 -33.70 -24.25 23.66
N LYS A 5 -34.18 -24.18 22.41
CA LYS A 5 -33.76 -23.37 21.25
C LYS A 5 -32.58 -22.38 21.44
N LYS A 6 -31.33 -22.87 21.55
CA LYS A 6 -30.09 -22.03 21.55
C LYS A 6 -29.64 -21.59 20.14
N THR A 7 -30.29 -22.06 19.08
CA THR A 7 -29.83 -21.84 17.69
C THR A 7 -30.17 -20.46 17.12
N LYS A 8 -31.30 -19.83 17.52
CA LYS A 8 -31.74 -18.53 16.97
C LYS A 8 -30.81 -17.34 17.30
N ARG A 9 -30.05 -17.40 18.40
CA ARG A 9 -29.18 -16.29 18.86
C ARG A 9 -27.87 -16.20 18.06
N LYS A 10 -27.34 -17.34 17.58
CA LYS A 10 -26.16 -17.36 16.68
C LYS A 10 -26.51 -16.81 15.29
N THR A 11 -27.69 -17.12 14.77
CA THR A 11 -28.17 -16.62 13.47
C THR A 11 -28.38 -15.10 13.47
N LYS A 12 -28.99 -14.52 14.53
CA LYS A 12 -29.12 -13.06 14.67
C LYS A 12 -27.77 -12.33 14.74
N LYS A 13 -26.78 -12.86 15.46
CA LYS A 13 -25.42 -12.28 15.50
C LYS A 13 -24.72 -12.36 14.14
N LYS A 14 -24.89 -13.46 13.39
CA LYS A 14 -24.31 -13.61 12.04
C LYS A 14 -24.92 -12.62 11.05
N ILE A 15 -26.26 -12.43 11.09
CA ILE A 15 -26.98 -11.45 10.27
C ILE A 15 -26.59 -10.00 10.64
N GLN A 16 -26.47 -9.68 11.93
CA GLN A 16 -26.07 -8.34 12.37
C GLN A 16 -24.62 -8.02 12.01
N LYS A 17 -23.71 -9.00 12.10
CA LYS A 17 -22.32 -8.87 11.66
C LYS A 17 -22.22 -8.68 10.13
N GLN A 18 -22.97 -9.47 9.37
CA GLN A 18 -23.04 -9.37 7.91
C GLN A 18 -23.66 -8.04 7.43
N THR A 19 -24.62 -7.49 8.18
CA THR A 19 -25.19 -6.17 7.90
C THR A 19 -24.20 -5.05 8.21
N SER A 20 -23.46 -5.17 9.32
CA SER A 20 -22.39 -4.22 9.69
C SER A 20 -21.24 -4.23 8.70
N GLU A 21 -20.80 -5.40 8.22
CA GLU A 21 -19.73 -5.54 7.23
C GLU A 21 -20.13 -4.92 5.88
N ARG A 22 -21.40 -5.07 5.46
CA ARG A 22 -21.91 -4.41 4.25
C ARG A 22 -21.96 -2.89 4.35
N VAL A 23 -22.38 -2.33 5.49
CA VAL A 23 -22.39 -0.88 5.72
C VAL A 23 -20.96 -0.32 5.71
N VAL A 24 -20.02 -1.03 6.33
CA VAL A 24 -18.60 -0.67 6.30
C VAL A 24 -18.04 -0.70 4.87
N GLY A 25 -18.39 -1.70 4.07
CA GLY A 25 -18.03 -1.77 2.65
C GLY A 25 -18.57 -0.58 1.85
N GLY A 26 -19.83 -0.21 2.08
CA GLY A 26 -20.44 0.99 1.48
C GLY A 26 -19.72 2.28 1.86
N CYS A 27 -19.38 2.47 3.14
CA CYS A 27 -18.60 3.62 3.59
C CYS A 27 -17.21 3.68 2.95
N PHE A 28 -16.51 2.54 2.82
CA PHE A 28 -15.22 2.49 2.15
C PHE A 28 -15.32 2.89 0.68
N ILE A 29 -16.33 2.40 -0.06
CA ILE A 29 -16.55 2.81 -1.45
C ILE A 29 -16.81 4.31 -1.54
N LEU A 30 -17.68 4.84 -0.67
CA LEU A 30 -17.99 6.27 -0.63
C LEU A 30 -16.73 7.11 -0.36
N PHE A 31 -15.97 6.79 0.68
CA PHE A 31 -14.72 7.50 0.99
C PHE A 31 -13.68 7.36 -0.12
N GLY A 32 -13.60 6.19 -0.75
CA GLY A 32 -12.71 5.94 -1.87
C GLY A 32 -13.06 6.82 -3.07
N ILE A 33 -14.34 6.88 -3.47
CA ILE A 33 -14.79 7.73 -4.59
C ILE A 33 -14.56 9.22 -4.27
N LEU A 34 -14.90 9.66 -3.05
CA LEU A 34 -14.67 11.04 -2.62
C LEU A 34 -13.18 11.42 -2.66
N GLY A 35 -12.30 10.53 -2.20
CA GLY A 35 -10.85 10.74 -2.25
C GLY A 35 -10.27 10.67 -3.65
N LEU A 36 -10.74 9.73 -4.49
CA LEU A 36 -10.23 9.55 -5.86
C LEU A 36 -10.54 10.74 -6.75
N LEU A 37 -11.76 11.27 -6.61
CA LEU A 37 -12.22 12.42 -7.38
C LEU A 37 -11.89 13.76 -6.68
N ASN A 38 -11.30 13.74 -5.49
CA ASN A 38 -11.01 14.92 -4.68
C ASN A 38 -12.25 15.82 -4.50
N LEU A 39 -13.43 15.22 -4.26
CA LEU A 39 -14.69 15.97 -4.15
C LEU A 39 -14.74 16.74 -2.82
N GLY A 40 -14.60 18.07 -2.93
CA GLY A 40 -14.60 18.97 -1.78
C GLY A 40 -13.40 18.77 -0.85
N TYR A 41 -13.34 19.56 0.22
CA TYR A 41 -12.22 19.50 1.17
C TYR A 41 -12.08 18.13 1.86
N LEU A 42 -13.21 17.47 2.15
CA LEU A 42 -13.19 16.13 2.75
C LEU A 42 -12.54 15.08 1.82
N GLY A 43 -12.83 15.13 0.52
CA GLY A 43 -12.19 14.24 -0.46
C GLY A 43 -10.68 14.49 -0.54
N ILE A 44 -10.27 15.75 -0.59
CA ILE A 44 -8.86 16.15 -0.60
C ILE A 44 -8.14 15.73 0.69
N LEU A 45 -8.78 15.87 1.85
CA LEU A 45 -8.22 15.38 3.12
C LEU A 45 -8.04 13.87 3.11
N LEU A 46 -9.05 13.11 2.66
CA LEU A 46 -8.96 11.66 2.53
C LEU A 46 -7.81 11.27 1.59
N ALA A 47 -7.71 11.90 0.43
CA ALA A 47 -6.62 11.69 -0.51
C ALA A 47 -5.25 11.97 0.12
N ASN A 48 -5.12 13.10 0.82
CA ASN A 48 -3.89 13.45 1.51
C ASN A 48 -3.54 12.49 2.64
N VAL A 49 -4.52 11.97 3.41
CA VAL A 49 -4.29 10.91 4.39
C VAL A 49 -3.65 9.68 3.74
N PHE A 50 -4.14 9.25 2.58
CA PHE A 50 -3.50 8.17 1.82
C PHE A 50 -2.11 8.57 1.28
N ARG A 51 -1.93 9.81 0.81
CA ARG A 51 -0.62 10.33 0.39
C ARG A 51 0.40 10.37 1.52
N ILE A 52 -0.01 10.53 2.78
CA ILE A 52 0.92 10.47 3.92
C ILE A 52 1.63 9.12 3.94
N PHE A 53 0.88 8.03 3.76
CA PHE A 53 1.43 6.68 3.84
C PHE A 53 2.08 6.23 2.54
N VAL A 54 1.50 6.60 1.40
CA VAL A 54 1.78 5.99 0.09
C VAL A 54 2.41 6.98 -0.91
N GLY A 55 2.35 8.27 -0.60
CA GLY A 55 2.77 9.33 -1.50
C GLY A 55 1.91 9.43 -2.76
N ASP A 56 2.54 9.68 -3.90
CA ASP A 56 1.87 9.91 -5.19
C ASP A 56 1.12 8.66 -5.72
N SER A 57 1.44 7.49 -5.19
CA SER A 57 0.71 6.24 -5.49
C SER A 57 -0.63 6.12 -4.77
N TYR A 58 -1.12 7.17 -4.10
CA TYR A 58 -2.38 7.14 -3.34
C TYR A 58 -3.58 6.68 -4.19
N LYS A 59 -3.61 6.99 -5.49
CA LYS A 59 -4.67 6.54 -6.41
C LYS A 59 -4.79 5.01 -6.45
N VAL A 60 -3.65 4.31 -6.43
CA VAL A 60 -3.61 2.84 -6.40
C VAL A 60 -4.20 2.33 -5.07
N ALA A 61 -3.80 2.93 -3.94
CA ALA A 61 -4.32 2.57 -2.63
C ALA A 61 -5.83 2.81 -2.52
N VAL A 62 -6.33 3.92 -3.08
CA VAL A 62 -7.75 4.26 -3.09
C VAL A 62 -8.55 3.29 -3.98
N VAL A 63 -8.03 2.92 -5.16
CA VAL A 63 -8.67 1.90 -6.02
C VAL A 63 -8.73 0.54 -5.32
N LEU A 64 -7.66 0.13 -4.64
CA LEU A 64 -7.64 -1.09 -3.83
C LEU A 64 -8.67 -1.03 -2.69
N LEU A 65 -8.83 0.12 -2.05
CA LEU A 65 -9.81 0.32 -0.99
C LEU A 65 -11.25 0.23 -1.54
N ILE A 66 -11.53 0.81 -2.71
CA ILE A 66 -12.83 0.67 -3.39
C ILE A 66 -13.08 -0.80 -3.74
N GLY A 67 -12.10 -1.49 -4.33
CA GLY A 67 -12.20 -2.92 -4.66
C GLY A 67 -12.43 -3.80 -3.42
N TYR A 68 -11.77 -3.48 -2.31
CA TYR A 68 -12.02 -4.16 -1.03
C TYR A 68 -13.43 -3.87 -0.51
N GLY A 69 -13.89 -2.62 -0.60
CA GLY A 69 -15.23 -2.21 -0.21
C GLY A 69 -16.32 -2.89 -1.03
N THR A 70 -16.16 -3.02 -2.35
CA THR A 70 -17.10 -3.73 -3.23
C THR A 70 -17.12 -5.22 -2.95
N TYR A 71 -15.97 -5.84 -2.68
CA TYR A 71 -15.90 -7.23 -2.25
C TYR A 71 -16.65 -7.44 -0.92
N LEU A 72 -16.43 -6.57 0.06
CA LEU A 72 -17.10 -6.63 1.37
C LEU A 72 -18.62 -6.43 1.23
N LEU A 73 -19.04 -5.54 0.33
CA LEU A 73 -20.44 -5.27 0.04
C LEU A 73 -21.13 -6.48 -0.64
N SER A 74 -20.46 -7.09 -1.62
CA SER A 74 -21.00 -8.22 -2.40
C SER A 74 -21.03 -9.51 -1.59
N MET A 75 -19.92 -9.88 -0.95
CA MET A 75 -19.77 -11.17 -0.27
C MET A 75 -20.25 -11.11 1.20
N GLY A 76 -20.18 -9.95 1.86
CA GLY A 76 -20.62 -9.78 3.25
C GLY A 76 -19.80 -10.56 4.29
N GLU A 77 -18.65 -11.08 3.89
CA GLU A 77 -17.66 -11.75 4.74
C GLU A 77 -16.27 -11.18 4.44
N GLN A 78 -15.48 -10.92 5.48
CA GLN A 78 -14.08 -10.49 5.36
C GLN A 78 -13.28 -11.49 4.50
N PRO A 79 -12.52 -11.02 3.49
CA PRO A 79 -11.70 -11.91 2.68
C PRO A 79 -10.64 -12.57 3.56
N ILE A 80 -10.66 -13.90 3.60
CA ILE A 80 -9.66 -14.70 4.33
C ILE A 80 -8.41 -14.78 3.44
N ILE A 81 -7.65 -13.68 3.37
CA ILE A 81 -6.40 -13.65 2.61
C ILE A 81 -5.32 -14.35 3.45
N PRO A 82 -4.57 -15.32 2.88
CA PRO A 82 -3.50 -15.98 3.62
C PRO A 82 -2.42 -14.96 4.00
N ARG A 83 -2.03 -14.94 5.28
CA ARG A 83 -1.04 -14.00 5.84
C ARG A 83 0.27 -13.95 5.05
N LYS A 84 0.67 -15.08 4.45
CA LYS A 84 1.86 -15.17 3.58
C LYS A 84 1.76 -14.27 2.34
N LYS A 85 0.61 -14.28 1.64
CA LYS A 85 0.39 -13.44 0.45
C LYS A 85 0.32 -11.95 0.81
N ILE A 86 -0.26 -11.63 1.98
CA ILE A 86 -0.28 -10.26 2.51
C ILE A 86 1.16 -9.75 2.73
N GLY A 87 2.03 -10.58 3.32
CA GLY A 87 3.44 -10.23 3.51
C GLY A 87 4.18 -9.97 2.20
N GLY A 88 3.98 -10.80 1.18
CA GLY A 88 4.58 -10.60 -0.15
C GLY A 88 4.11 -9.33 -0.85
N VAL A 89 2.79 -9.07 -0.84
CA VAL A 89 2.21 -7.82 -1.37
C VAL A 89 2.78 -6.62 -0.65
N LEU A 90 2.82 -6.65 0.69
CA LEU A 90 3.30 -5.54 1.50
C LEU A 90 4.79 -5.26 1.25
N LEU A 91 5.60 -6.31 1.14
CA LEU A 91 7.03 -6.18 0.84
C LEU A 91 7.27 -5.64 -0.58
N ALA A 92 6.54 -6.14 -1.58
CA ALA A 92 6.64 -5.63 -2.95
C ALA A 92 6.27 -4.14 -2.98
N TYR A 93 5.20 -3.79 -2.28
CA TYR A 93 4.72 -2.42 -2.20
C TYR A 93 5.73 -1.49 -1.53
N LEU A 94 6.41 -1.93 -0.46
CA LEU A 94 7.51 -1.18 0.15
C LEU A 94 8.65 -0.91 -0.83
N GLY A 95 8.98 -1.87 -1.70
CA GLY A 95 9.97 -1.66 -2.77
C GLY A 95 9.55 -0.58 -3.77
N VAL A 96 8.27 -0.56 -4.17
CA VAL A 96 7.71 0.49 -5.04
C VAL A 96 7.76 1.86 -4.36
N LEU A 97 7.38 1.93 -3.07
CA LEU A 97 7.43 3.17 -2.30
C LEU A 97 8.86 3.72 -2.21
N LEU A 98 9.84 2.87 -1.96
CA LEU A 98 11.26 3.24 -1.94
C LEU A 98 11.69 3.76 -3.32
N PHE A 99 11.29 3.07 -4.39
CA PHE A 99 11.61 3.46 -5.76
C PHE A 99 11.07 4.85 -6.13
N LEU A 100 9.82 5.14 -5.78
CA LEU A 100 9.19 6.44 -5.98
C LEU A 100 9.92 7.56 -5.21
N GLU A 101 10.36 7.26 -3.99
CA GLU A 101 11.10 8.22 -3.16
C GLU A 101 12.48 8.53 -3.72
N VAL A 102 13.22 7.49 -4.14
CA VAL A 102 14.53 7.65 -4.80
C VAL A 102 14.40 8.52 -6.05
N LEU A 103 13.36 8.29 -6.86
CA LEU A 103 13.11 9.03 -8.09
C LEU A 103 12.74 10.50 -7.79
N LEU A 104 11.96 10.75 -6.74
CA LEU A 104 11.63 12.10 -6.30
C LEU A 104 12.88 12.87 -5.84
N PHE A 105 13.67 12.30 -4.93
CA PHE A 105 14.86 12.98 -4.40
C PHE A 105 15.99 13.11 -5.42
N GLN A 106 16.08 12.20 -6.39
CA GLN A 106 16.97 12.37 -7.53
C GLN A 106 16.59 13.59 -8.37
N LYS A 107 15.31 13.87 -8.57
CA LYS A 107 14.86 15.07 -9.30
C LYS A 107 15.04 16.35 -8.49
N LEU A 108 14.95 16.25 -7.17
CA LEU A 108 15.04 17.39 -6.26
C LEU A 108 16.49 17.77 -5.89
N ASP A 109 17.47 16.93 -6.24
CA ASP A 109 18.92 17.09 -5.95
C ASP A 109 19.23 17.35 -4.45
N LEU A 110 18.33 16.88 -3.58
CA LEU A 110 18.38 17.10 -2.14
C LEU A 110 18.97 15.87 -1.45
N HIS A 111 19.98 16.11 -0.61
CA HIS A 111 20.83 15.07 -0.03
C HIS A 111 20.61 14.88 1.49
N ALA A 112 19.66 15.59 2.11
CA ALA A 112 19.39 15.52 3.54
C ALA A 112 17.93 15.91 3.89
N ASN A 113 17.50 15.52 5.10
CA ASN A 113 16.18 15.84 5.68
C ASN A 113 14.97 15.34 4.86
N PHE A 114 15.08 14.12 4.32
CA PHE A 114 14.06 13.53 3.45
C PHE A 114 12.66 13.55 4.08
N VAL A 115 12.54 13.13 5.34
CA VAL A 115 11.26 13.05 6.05
C VAL A 115 10.65 14.44 6.29
N ASP A 116 11.46 15.42 6.69
CA ASP A 116 10.99 16.78 6.99
C ASP A 116 10.51 17.49 5.73
N ILE A 117 11.23 17.31 4.61
CA ILE A 117 10.88 17.87 3.31
C ILE A 117 9.57 17.25 2.81
N THR A 118 9.47 15.92 2.85
CA THR A 118 8.25 15.20 2.48
C THR A 118 7.06 15.63 3.36
N TRP A 119 7.27 15.83 4.67
CA TRP A 119 6.26 16.36 5.58
C TRP A 119 5.84 17.80 5.26
N GLN A 120 6.80 18.66 4.91
CA GLN A 120 6.52 20.04 4.54
C GLN A 120 5.65 20.13 3.28
N TYR A 121 5.97 19.36 2.24
CA TYR A 121 5.15 19.31 1.01
C TYR A 121 3.75 18.78 1.29
N LEU A 122 3.65 17.72 2.08
CA LEU A 122 2.39 17.07 2.42
C LEU A 122 1.49 17.96 3.29
N SER A 123 2.07 18.65 4.29
CA SER A 123 1.33 19.60 5.13
C SER A 123 0.90 20.84 4.36
N SER A 124 1.74 21.35 3.45
CA SER A 124 1.39 22.43 2.53
C SER A 124 0.20 22.06 1.64
N ASP A 125 0.19 20.83 1.10
CA ASP A 125 -0.91 20.30 0.28
C ASP A 125 -2.22 20.16 1.09
N ILE A 126 -2.14 19.74 2.37
CA ILE A 126 -3.30 19.66 3.26
C ILE A 126 -3.89 21.06 3.58
N ILE A 127 -3.03 22.04 3.87
CA ILE A 127 -3.45 23.40 4.23
C ILE A 127 -4.03 24.12 3.01
N SER A 128 -3.39 23.96 1.84
CA SER A 128 -3.84 24.55 0.58
C SER A 128 -5.08 23.86 0.00
N GLY A 129 -5.48 22.71 0.54
CA GLY A 129 -6.55 21.90 -0.02
C GLY A 129 -6.21 21.43 -1.43
N SER A 130 -4.96 21.01 -1.66
CA SER A 130 -4.50 20.50 -2.95
C SER A 130 -3.84 19.14 -2.81
N VAL A 131 -3.61 18.46 -3.94
CA VAL A 131 -2.84 17.22 -4.03
C VAL A 131 -1.79 17.30 -5.14
N GLY A 132 -1.21 18.50 -5.33
CA GLY A 132 -0.43 18.85 -6.51
C GLY A 132 1.08 18.64 -6.38
N SER A 133 1.63 18.69 -5.16
CA SER A 133 3.09 18.61 -4.96
C SER A 133 3.54 17.17 -5.09
N ALA A 134 4.63 16.85 -5.80
CA ALA A 134 5.12 15.48 -5.86
C ALA A 134 5.71 15.06 -4.50
N VAL A 135 5.15 14.01 -3.89
CA VAL A 135 5.52 13.52 -2.54
C VAL A 135 6.13 12.11 -2.59
N GLY A 136 6.32 11.53 -3.79
CA GLY A 136 7.07 10.29 -3.96
C GLY A 136 6.37 9.09 -3.34
N GLY A 137 7.07 8.37 -2.45
CA GLY A 137 6.54 7.26 -1.65
C GLY A 137 5.90 7.70 -0.32
N GLY A 138 5.77 9.01 -0.07
CA GLY A 138 5.21 9.54 1.17
C GLY A 138 6.15 9.34 2.34
N ILE A 139 5.65 9.48 3.57
CA ILE A 139 6.48 9.35 4.79
C ILE A 139 7.08 7.94 4.89
N THR A 140 6.33 6.92 4.46
CA THR A 140 6.84 5.54 4.45
C THR A 140 8.03 5.42 3.51
N GLY A 141 7.91 5.92 2.27
CA GLY A 141 9.02 5.98 1.32
C GLY A 141 10.21 6.77 1.85
N ALA A 142 9.96 7.96 2.42
CA ALA A 142 10.97 8.85 2.99
C ALA A 142 11.78 8.18 4.11
N LEU A 143 11.09 7.46 5.01
CA LEU A 143 11.73 6.71 6.09
C LEU A 143 12.60 5.57 5.55
N LEU A 144 12.09 4.79 4.60
CA LEU A 144 12.87 3.72 3.98
C LEU A 144 14.09 4.29 3.24
N TYR A 145 13.89 5.36 2.47
CA TYR A 145 14.95 6.01 1.71
C TYR A 145 16.02 6.62 2.63
N SER A 146 15.62 7.24 3.73
CA SER A 146 16.56 7.77 4.73
C SER A 146 17.44 6.67 5.34
N ALA A 147 16.91 5.46 5.53
CA ALA A 147 17.70 4.34 6.01
C ALA A 147 18.63 3.79 4.91
N THR A 148 18.14 3.61 3.68
CA THR A 148 18.96 3.04 2.59
C THR A 148 19.99 4.00 2.03
N SER A 149 19.70 5.30 1.98
CA SER A 149 20.64 6.32 1.47
C SER A 149 21.82 6.49 2.42
N PHE A 150 21.60 6.35 3.72
CA PHE A 150 22.67 6.28 4.72
C PHE A 150 23.55 5.03 4.55
N LEU A 151 22.97 3.89 4.21
CA LEU A 151 23.69 2.61 4.08
C LEU A 151 24.46 2.45 2.76
N VAL A 152 23.88 2.87 1.63
CA VAL A 152 24.35 2.47 0.28
C VAL A 152 24.43 3.66 -0.68
N ALA A 153 24.30 4.89 -0.18
CA ALA A 153 24.17 6.11 -0.99
C ALA A 153 22.96 6.06 -1.95
N GLN A 154 22.80 7.12 -2.74
CA GLN A 154 21.64 7.33 -3.62
C GLN A 154 21.55 6.26 -4.72
N ILE A 155 22.66 5.96 -5.40
CA ILE A 155 22.72 4.91 -6.43
C ILE A 155 22.37 3.53 -5.84
N GLY A 156 22.91 3.21 -4.65
CA GLY A 156 22.65 1.93 -4.01
C GLY A 156 21.20 1.78 -3.56
N SER A 157 20.55 2.87 -3.17
CA SER A 157 19.12 2.87 -2.81
C SER A 157 18.22 2.46 -3.98
N TYR A 158 18.57 2.81 -5.22
CA TYR A 158 17.85 2.35 -6.41
C TYR A 158 17.92 0.83 -6.56
N ILE A 159 19.12 0.25 -6.37
CA ILE A 159 19.32 -1.20 -6.43
C ILE A 159 18.54 -1.88 -5.31
N VAL A 160 18.58 -1.33 -4.09
CA VAL A 160 17.82 -1.87 -2.94
C VAL A 160 16.31 -1.81 -3.20
N ALA A 161 15.79 -0.73 -3.79
CA ALA A 161 14.37 -0.63 -4.15
C ALA A 161 13.93 -1.78 -5.07
N VAL A 162 14.72 -2.02 -6.13
CA VAL A 162 14.45 -3.09 -7.11
C VAL A 162 14.57 -4.47 -6.45
N LEU A 163 15.56 -4.70 -5.60
CA LEU A 163 15.74 -5.96 -4.89
C LEU A 163 14.57 -6.26 -3.94
N ILE A 164 14.11 -5.26 -3.18
CA ILE A 164 12.95 -5.40 -2.28
C ILE A 164 11.68 -5.67 -3.09
N PHE A 165 11.49 -4.98 -4.22
CA PHE A 165 10.36 -5.21 -5.10
C PHE A 165 10.33 -6.64 -5.63
N ILE A 166 11.46 -7.14 -6.15
CA ILE A 166 11.61 -8.51 -6.65
C ILE A 166 11.38 -9.51 -5.52
N ALA A 167 11.96 -9.30 -4.34
CA ALA A 167 11.77 -10.16 -3.18
C ALA A 167 10.28 -10.26 -2.77
N GLY A 168 9.56 -9.14 -2.82
CA GLY A 168 8.12 -9.10 -2.56
C GLY A 168 7.30 -9.87 -3.60
N LEU A 169 7.61 -9.72 -4.89
CA LEU A 169 6.95 -10.48 -5.96
C LEU A 169 7.18 -11.99 -5.78
N CYS A 170 8.41 -12.41 -5.49
CA CYS A 170 8.73 -13.82 -5.25
C CYS A 170 7.90 -14.42 -4.11
N LEU A 171 7.73 -13.67 -3.02
CA LEU A 171 6.86 -14.06 -1.90
C LEU A 171 5.37 -14.10 -2.28
N LEU A 172 4.91 -13.18 -3.14
CA LEU A 172 3.51 -13.10 -3.58
C LEU A 172 3.13 -14.31 -4.43
N PHE A 173 4.00 -14.69 -5.37
CA PHE A 173 3.77 -15.83 -6.27
C PHE A 173 4.07 -17.19 -5.61
N ASP A 174 4.48 -17.22 -4.34
CA ASP A 174 4.95 -18.44 -3.64
C ASP A 174 6.00 -19.20 -4.47
N ILE A 175 6.73 -18.47 -5.31
CA ILE A 175 7.86 -18.99 -6.07
C ILE A 175 8.89 -19.30 -5.00
N ALA A 176 9.01 -20.59 -4.67
CA ALA A 176 10.01 -21.07 -3.72
C ALA A 176 11.34 -20.41 -4.10
N TYR A 177 12.07 -19.92 -3.11
CA TYR A 177 13.43 -19.35 -3.27
C TYR A 177 14.32 -20.16 -4.23
N ARG A 178 14.07 -21.47 -4.35
CA ARG A 178 14.66 -22.42 -5.30
C ARG A 178 14.46 -22.04 -6.78
N GLN A 179 13.26 -21.66 -7.20
CA GLN A 179 13.01 -21.29 -8.59
C GLN A 179 13.68 -19.95 -8.95
N VAL A 180 13.68 -18.97 -8.03
CA VAL A 180 14.38 -17.68 -8.25
C VAL A 180 15.89 -17.88 -8.36
N PHE A 181 16.48 -18.72 -7.49
CA PHE A 181 17.89 -19.10 -7.58
C PHE A 181 18.20 -19.87 -8.87
N GLU A 182 17.30 -20.74 -9.34
CA GLU A 182 17.45 -21.41 -10.63
C GLU A 182 17.38 -20.44 -11.81
N TYR A 183 16.47 -19.46 -11.81
CA TYR A 183 16.40 -18.47 -12.89
C TYR A 183 17.59 -17.51 -12.86
N LEU A 184 18.03 -17.06 -11.68
CA LEU A 184 19.23 -16.23 -11.53
C LEU A 184 20.49 -16.99 -11.96
N SER A 185 20.66 -18.26 -11.57
CA SER A 185 21.80 -19.07 -12.00
C SER A 185 21.78 -19.28 -13.51
N LYS A 186 20.62 -19.55 -14.11
CA LYS A 186 20.46 -19.70 -15.57
C LYS A 186 20.79 -18.42 -16.34
N THR A 187 20.38 -17.26 -15.80
CA THR A 187 20.62 -15.96 -16.44
C THR A 187 22.09 -15.56 -16.32
N LEU A 188 22.74 -15.83 -15.17
CA LEU A 188 24.19 -15.65 -15.01
C LEU A 188 24.97 -16.57 -15.95
N TYR A 189 24.54 -17.82 -16.10
CA TYR A 189 25.19 -18.79 -16.99
C TYR A 189 25.13 -18.35 -18.46
N TRP A 190 24.03 -17.71 -18.87
CA TRP A 190 23.85 -17.20 -20.23
C TRP A 190 24.63 -15.90 -20.50
N ILE A 191 25.00 -15.17 -19.45
CA ILE A 191 25.82 -13.95 -19.55
C ILE A 191 27.32 -14.26 -19.53
N ILE A 192 27.70 -15.38 -18.89
CA ILE A 192 29.10 -15.82 -18.74
C ILE A 192 29.54 -16.78 -19.86
N SER A 193 28.59 -17.45 -20.53
CA SER A 193 28.84 -18.30 -21.71
C SER A 193 28.62 -17.56 -23.02
#